data_AF-A0A2T2RWP4-F1
#
_entry.id   AF-A0A2T2RWP4-F1
#
_cell.length_a   1.000
_cell.length_b   1.000
_cell.length_c   1.000
_cell.angle_alpha   90.00
_cell.angle_beta   90.00
_cell.angle_gamma   90.00
#
_symmetry.space_group_name_H-M   'P 1'
#
loop_
_entity.id
_entity.type
_entity.pdbx_description
1 polymer ?
#
loop_
_entity_poly.entity_id
_entity_poly.type
_entity_poly.pdbx_seq_one_letter_code
_entity_poly.pdbx_strand_id
1 'polypeptide(L)' 'RMEQADLAFHQRVQQGFAELATAYPQRIVRIDANAGENEVQQQIQSILLKWLF' A
#
# COMPACT_ATOMS: atom_id res chain seq x y z
N ARG A 1 16.76 6.88 6.80
CA ARG A 1 16.35 7.38 8.13
C ARG A 1 14.98 8.05 7.97
N MET A 2 13.90 7.27 8.04
CA MET A 2 12.52 7.82 8.04
C MET A 2 12.23 8.66 9.30
N GLU A 3 13.12 8.55 10.30
CA GLU A 3 12.99 9.12 11.65
C GLU A 3 13.18 10.64 11.74
N GLN A 4 13.54 11.34 10.66
CA GLN A 4 13.70 12.80 10.66
C GLN A 4 12.59 13.56 9.91
N ALA A 5 11.69 12.85 9.22
CA ALA A 5 10.48 13.48 8.72
C ALA A 5 9.44 13.52 9.84
N ASP A 6 8.86 14.71 10.07
CA ASP A 6 7.78 14.92 11.01
C ASP A 6 6.65 13.89 10.79
N LEU A 7 6.04 13.38 11.86
CA LEU A 7 4.90 12.44 11.78
C LEU A 7 3.81 12.99 10.86
N ALA A 8 3.59 14.31 10.86
CA ALA A 8 2.65 14.97 9.98
C ALA A 8 3.00 14.82 8.49
N PHE A 9 4.28 14.74 8.12
CA PHE A 9 4.70 14.44 6.75
C PHE A 9 4.28 13.01 6.36
N HIS A 10 4.60 12.02 7.19
CA HIS A 10 4.25 10.62 6.92
C HIS A 10 2.74 10.41 6.84
N GLN A 11 1.96 11.08 7.69
CA GLN A 11 0.50 11.06 7.64
C GLN A 11 -0.04 11.65 6.32
N ARG A 12 0.51 12.79 5.86
CA ARG A 12 0.10 13.37 4.57
C ARG A 12 0.44 12.46 3.39
N VAL A 13 1.61 11.81 3.42
CA VAL A 13 2.00 10.85 2.37
C VAL A 13 1.05 9.64 2.36
N GLN A 14 0.76 9.06 3.53
CA GLN A 14 -0.19 7.96 3.66
C GLN A 14 -1.57 8.36 3.12
N GLN A 15 -2.08 9.51 3.53
CA GLN A 15 -3.37 10.03 3.10
C GLN A 15 -3.43 10.21 1.58
N GLY A 16 -2.41 10.83 0.97
CA GLY A 16 -2.36 11.03 -0.48
C GLY A 16 -2.38 9.71 -1.26
N PHE A 17 -1.65 8.68 -0.81
CA PHE A 17 -1.72 7.35 -1.45
C PHE A 17 -3.08 6.66 -1.25
N ALA A 18 -3.73 6.84 -0.10
CA ALA A 18 -5.06 6.32 0.14
C ALA A 18 -6.09 6.96 -0.82
N GLU A 19 -6.02 8.28 -1.01
CA GLU A 19 -6.86 9.00 -1.96
C GLU A 19 -6.65 8.54 -3.40
N LEU A 20 -5.39 8.35 -3.82
CA LEU A 20 -5.07 7.81 -5.14
C LEU A 20 -5.63 6.40 -5.34
N ALA A 21 -5.53 5.53 -4.33
CA ALA A 21 -6.07 4.17 -4.40
C ALA A 21 -7.61 4.18 -4.55
N THR A 22 -8.29 5.11 -3.86
CA THR A 22 -9.74 5.31 -4.02
C THR A 22 -10.10 5.88 -5.40
N ALA A 23 -9.30 6.81 -5.93
CA ALA A 23 -9.57 7.46 -7.22
C ALA A 23 -9.28 6.56 -8.43
N TYR A 24 -8.33 5.62 -8.30
CA TYR A 24 -7.87 4.78 -9.41
C TYR A 24 -7.83 3.28 -9.06
N PRO A 25 -8.94 2.68 -8.58
CA PRO A 25 -8.97 1.28 -8.13
C PRO A 25 -8.64 0.26 -9.22
N GLN A 26 -8.81 0.64 -10.50
CA GLN A 26 -8.45 -0.19 -11.65
C GLN A 26 -6.95 -0.44 -11.82
N ARG A 27 -6.10 0.38 -11.18
CA ARG A 27 -4.63 0.32 -11.33
C ARG A 27 -3.86 0.45 -10.03
N ILE A 28 -4.52 0.75 -8.91
CA ILE A 28 -3.92 0.84 -7.59
C ILE A 28 -4.68 -0.09 -6.65
N VAL A 29 -3.99 -1.12 -6.15
CA VAL A 29 -4.53 -2.07 -5.18
C VAL A 29 -3.93 -1.76 -3.81
N ARG A 30 -4.79 -1.56 -2.81
CA ARG A 30 -4.37 -1.33 -1.42
C ARG A 30 -4.14 -2.66 -0.72
N ILE A 31 -3.04 -2.76 0.04
CA ILE A 31 -2.68 -3.90 0.88
C ILE A 31 -2.54 -3.40 2.31
N ASP A 32 -3.08 -4.14 3.29
CA ASP A 32 -2.95 -3.80 4.70
C ASP A 32 -1.59 -4.24 5.24
N ALA A 33 -0.71 -3.27 5.49
CA ALA A 33 0.63 -3.52 6.02
C ALA A 33 0.66 -3.72 7.55
N ASN A 34 -0.48 -3.64 8.26
CA ASN A 34 -0.54 -4.01 9.67
C ASN A 34 -0.58 -5.53 9.89
N ALA A 35 -0.84 -6.29 8.83
CA ALA A 35 -0.78 -7.75 8.85
C ALA A 35 0.66 -8.27 9.04
N GLY A 36 0.80 -9.56 9.33
CA GLY A 36 2.12 -10.19 9.41
C GLY A 36 2.82 -10.20 8.05
N GLU A 37 4.16 -10.12 8.04
CA GLU A 37 4.96 -10.05 6.80
C GLU A 37 4.62 -11.15 5.79
N ASN A 38 4.44 -12.38 6.25
CA ASN A 38 4.05 -13.52 5.41
C ASN A 38 2.67 -13.32 4.76
N GLU A 39 1.72 -12.74 5.50
CA GLU A 39 0.37 -12.48 5.01
C GLU A 39 0.37 -11.34 3.98
N VAL A 40 1.13 -10.28 4.25
CA VAL A 40 1.37 -9.19 3.29
C VAL A 40 1.99 -9.73 1.99
N GLN A 41 3.00 -10.59 2.11
CA GLN A 41 3.65 -11.22 0.96
C GLN A 41 2.66 -12.06 0.15
N GLN A 42 1.83 -12.87 0.80
CA GLN A 42 0.80 -13.68 0.14
C GLN A 42 -0.22 -12.81 -0.60
N GLN A 43 -0.65 -11.69 0.00
CA GLN A 43 -1.55 -10.74 -0.66
C GLN A 43 -0.91 -10.17 -1.94
N ILE A 44 0.35 -9.74 -1.87
CA ILE A 44 1.10 -9.22 -3.03
C ILE A 44 1.17 -10.28 -4.14
N GLN A 45 1.58 -11.51 -3.81
CA GLN A 45 1.70 -12.60 -4.79
C GLN A 45 0.36 -12.94 -5.44
N SER A 46 -0.72 -13.03 -4.65
CA SER A 46 -2.07 -13.29 -5.15
C SER A 46 -2.56 -12.23 -6.12
N ILE A 47 -2.24 -10.95 -5.86
CA ILE A 47 -2.55 -9.86 -6.79
C ILE A 47 -1.74 -10.05 -8.07
N LEU A 48 -0.42 -10.18 -7.98
CA LEU A 48 0.46 -10.28 -9.17
C LEU A 48 0.13 -11.47 -10.06
N LEU A 49 -0.23 -12.63 -9.49
CA LEU A 49 -0.61 -13.81 -10.27
C LEU A 49 -1.83 -13.58 -11.15
N LYS A 50 -2.79 -12.73 -10.74
CA LYS A 50 -3.95 -12.34 -11.57
C LYS A 50 -3.59 -11.47 -12.78
N TRP A 51 -2.38 -10.90 -12.80
CA TRP A 51 -1.89 -10.08 -13.91
C TRP A 51 -0.97 -10.85 -14.86
N LEU A 52 -0.36 -11.94 -14.36
CA LEU A 52 0.55 -12.77 -15.14
C LEU A 52 -0.17 -13.85 -15.98
N PHE A 53 -1.46 -14.09 -15.71
CA PHE A 53 -2.33 -15.06 -16.38
C PHE A 53 -3.70 -14.44 -16.65
#